data_AF-A0A1W1BY30-F1
#
_entry.id   AF-A0A1W1BY30-F1
#
_cell.length_a   1.000
_cell.length_b   1.000
_cell.length_c   1.000
_cell.angle_alpha   90.00
_cell.angle_beta   90.00
_cell.angle_gamma   90.00
#
_symmetry.space_group_name_H-M   'P 1'
#
loop_
_entity.id
_entity.type
_entity.pdbx_description
1 polymer ?
#
loop_
_entity_poly.entity_id
_entity_poly.type
_entity_poly.pdbx_seq_one_letter_code
_entity_poly.pdbx_strand_id
1 'polypeptide(L)'
;MWSGDDAVQVVVYRLLSKLAMQDQLDMMYLEEETREWAEAGLVLVEIVRDSNGNILEEGDAVSIIKDLPVKGAGFTAKQGTTVKNIRMVLDDATHIQGRVNGTMIFLKTDFLKKL
;
A
#
# COMPACT_ATOMS: atom_id res chain seq x y z
N MET A 1 15.57 -27.13 -14.59
CA MET A 1 14.29 -27.69 -14.12
C MET A 1 13.90 -26.94 -12.86
N TRP A 2 12.67 -26.46 -12.79
CA TRP A 2 12.12 -25.91 -11.55
C TRP A 2 12.04 -27.02 -10.49
N SER A 3 12.05 -26.65 -9.21
CA SER A 3 11.78 -27.61 -8.15
C SER A 3 10.40 -28.23 -8.36
N GLY A 4 10.27 -29.55 -8.21
CA GLY A 4 8.98 -30.25 -8.26
C GLY A 4 8.16 -30.13 -6.98
N ASP A 5 8.61 -29.30 -6.03
CA ASP A 5 7.92 -29.02 -4.78
C ASP A 5 7.06 -27.76 -4.92
N ASP A 6 5.74 -27.93 -4.84
CA ASP A 6 4.75 -26.88 -5.02
C ASP A 6 4.93 -25.71 -4.03
N ALA A 7 5.37 -25.99 -2.80
CA ALA A 7 5.60 -24.94 -1.81
C ALA A 7 6.78 -24.05 -2.22
N VAL A 8 7.83 -24.62 -2.81
CA VAL A 8 8.96 -23.83 -3.33
C VAL A 8 8.52 -22.97 -4.50
N GLN A 9 7.69 -23.51 -5.41
CA GLN A 9 7.16 -22.75 -6.54
C GLN A 9 6.32 -21.56 -6.08
N VAL A 10 5.45 -21.75 -5.08
CA VAL A 10 4.64 -20.68 -4.48
C VAL A 10 5.50 -19.60 -3.83
N VAL A 11 6.53 -19.97 -3.07
CA VAL A 11 7.43 -19.01 -2.42
C VAL A 11 8.22 -18.20 -3.46
N VAL A 12 8.72 -18.86 -4.51
CA VAL A 12 9.45 -18.18 -5.59
C VAL A 12 8.54 -17.23 -6.37
N TYR A 13 7.31 -17.65 -6.69
CA TYR A 13 6.32 -16.78 -7.33
C TYR A 13 6.08 -15.53 -6.48
N ARG A 14 5.79 -15.69 -5.19
CA ARG A 14 5.56 -14.55 -4.27
C ARG A 14 6.76 -13.62 -4.18
N LEU A 15 7.98 -14.17 -4.17
CA LEU A 15 9.20 -13.39 -4.12
C LEU A 15 9.41 -12.60 -5.42
N LEU A 16 9.24 -13.24 -6.58
CA LEU A 16 9.38 -12.58 -7.89
C LEU A 16 8.32 -11.49 -8.10
N SER A 17 7.08 -11.72 -7.66
CA SER A 17 6.02 -10.70 -7.66
C SER A 17 6.37 -9.50 -6.78
N LYS A 18 6.96 -9.72 -5.59
CA LYS A 18 7.43 -8.63 -4.73
C LYS A 18 8.59 -7.83 -5.36
N LEU A 19 9.48 -8.50 -6.10
CA LEU A 19 10.59 -7.84 -6.79
C LEU A 19 10.19 -7.21 -8.14
N ALA A 20 8.93 -7.30 -8.55
CA ALA A 20 8.44 -6.82 -9.84
C ALA A 20 9.21 -7.38 -11.06
N MET A 21 9.66 -8.64 -10.98
CA MET A 21 10.45 -9.32 -12.04
C MET A 21 9.53 -10.10 -13.00
N GLN A 22 8.82 -9.39 -13.87
CA GLN A 22 7.80 -9.97 -14.75
C GLN A 22 8.36 -11.04 -15.70
N ASP A 23 9.54 -10.81 -16.29
CA ASP A 23 10.16 -11.75 -17.23
C ASP A 23 10.42 -13.13 -16.60
N GLN A 24 10.73 -13.18 -15.31
CA GLN A 24 10.98 -14.43 -14.60
C GLN A 24 9.67 -15.13 -14.17
N LEU A 25 8.63 -14.36 -13.87
CA LEU A 25 7.28 -14.88 -13.59
C LEU A 25 6.70 -15.54 -14.84
N ASP A 26 6.87 -14.93 -16.00
CA ASP A 26 6.31 -15.43 -17.26
C ASP A 26 6.96 -16.76 -17.72
N MET A 27 8.17 -17.06 -17.22
CA MET A 27 8.86 -18.34 -17.46
C MET A 27 8.44 -19.45 -16.48
N MET A 28 7.70 -19.13 -15.42
CA MET A 28 7.19 -20.11 -14.47
C MET A 28 5.95 -20.79 -15.04
N TYR A 29 6.03 -22.11 -15.19
CA TYR A 29 4.84 -22.93 -15.34
C TYR A 29 4.35 -23.32 -13.96
N LEU A 30 3.15 -22.84 -13.61
CA LEU A 30 2.43 -23.20 -12.40
C LEU A 30 1.12 -23.87 -12.81
N GLU A 31 0.76 -24.94 -12.11
CA GLU A 31 -0.59 -25.48 -12.18
C GLU A 31 -1.58 -24.45 -11.61
N GLU A 32 -2.83 -24.48 -12.09
CA GLU A 32 -3.86 -23.48 -11.75
C GLU A 32 -4.09 -23.37 -10.23
N GLU A 33 -4.18 -24.51 -9.54
CA GLU A 33 -4.31 -24.58 -8.08
C GLU A 33 -3.11 -23.96 -7.34
N THR A 34 -1.89 -24.25 -7.79
CA THR A 34 -0.65 -23.72 -7.19
C THR A 34 -0.53 -22.22 -7.41
N ARG A 35 -0.96 -21.73 -8.58
CA ARG A 35 -0.98 -20.31 -8.90
C ARG A 35 -1.97 -19.54 -8.02
N GLU A 36 -3.19 -20.04 -7.86
CA GLU A 36 -4.20 -19.45 -6.97
C GLU A 36 -3.69 -19.39 -5.53
N TRP A 37 -3.04 -20.46 -5.05
CA TRP A 37 -2.41 -20.47 -3.74
C TRP A 37 -1.30 -19.42 -3.63
N ALA A 38 -0.49 -19.25 -4.67
CA ALA A 38 0.56 -18.25 -4.70
C ALA A 38 0.00 -16.82 -4.64
N GLU A 39 -1.00 -16.51 -5.48
CA GLU A 39 -1.68 -15.23 -5.56
C GLU A 39 -2.41 -14.89 -4.24
N ALA A 40 -3.03 -15.86 -3.57
CA ALA A 40 -3.69 -15.66 -2.29
C ALA A 40 -2.75 -15.13 -1.19
N GLY A 41 -1.46 -15.50 -1.23
CA GLY A 41 -0.46 -15.02 -0.27
C GLY A 41 0.24 -13.72 -0.67
N LEU A 42 -0.08 -13.15 -1.84
CA LEU A 42 0.37 -11.81 -2.22
C LEU A 42 -0.43 -10.70 -1.54
N VAL A 43 -1.58 -11.03 -0.94
CA VAL A 43 -2.40 -10.11 -0.15
C VAL A 43 -1.74 -9.87 1.21
N LEU A 44 -0.54 -9.30 1.20
CA LEU A 44 0.02 -8.56 2.32
C LEU A 44 -0.41 -7.10 2.15
N VAL A 45 -1.72 -6.86 2.16
CA VAL A 45 -2.21 -5.51 2.39
C VAL A 45 -1.98 -5.28 3.87
N GLU A 46 -0.84 -4.67 4.22
CA GLU A 46 -0.71 -4.16 5.57
C GLU A 46 -1.90 -3.23 5.82
N ILE A 47 -2.72 -3.59 6.79
CA ILE A 47 -3.99 -2.90 7.04
C ILE A 47 -3.65 -1.51 7.56
N VAL A 48 -3.76 -0.51 6.69
CA VAL A 48 -3.57 0.89 7.05
C VAL A 48 -4.78 1.37 7.84
N ARG A 49 -4.52 1.93 9.02
CA ARG A 49 -5.56 2.43 9.92
C ARG A 49 -5.38 3.91 10.20
N ASP A 50 -6.49 4.62 10.37
CA ASP A 50 -6.48 6.01 10.83
C ASP A 50 -6.20 6.12 12.34
N SER A 51 -6.13 7.35 12.86
CA SER A 51 -5.92 7.62 14.29
C SER A 51 -6.98 7.01 15.22
N ASN A 52 -8.15 6.66 14.72
CA ASN A 52 -9.25 6.07 15.49
C ASN A 52 -9.35 4.55 15.30
N GLY A 53 -8.45 3.96 14.51
CA GLY A 53 -8.44 2.53 14.21
C GLY A 53 -9.33 2.11 13.04
N ASN A 54 -9.90 3.06 12.28
CA ASN A 54 -10.68 2.74 11.09
C ASN A 54 -9.77 2.32 9.95
N ILE A 55 -10.20 1.30 9.19
CA ILE A 55 -9.47 0.83 8.00
C ILE A 55 -9.61 1.88 6.90
N LEU A 56 -8.46 2.29 6.36
CA LEU A 56 -8.37 3.14 5.18
C LEU A 56 -8.23 2.26 3.94
N GLU A 57 -8.81 2.69 2.84
CA GLU A 57 -8.71 2.04 1.53
C GLU A 57 -8.29 3.04 0.46
N GLU A 58 -7.85 2.53 -0.68
CA GLU A 58 -7.47 3.37 -1.81
C GLU A 58 -8.70 4.13 -2.35
N GLY A 59 -8.57 5.44 -2.54
CA GLY A 59 -9.66 6.30 -2.99
C GLY A 59 -10.47 6.95 -1.86
N ASP A 60 -10.24 6.59 -0.60
CA ASP A 60 -10.94 7.19 0.55
C ASP A 60 -10.68 8.70 0.70
N ALA A 61 -11.51 9.34 1.51
CA ALA A 61 -11.32 10.71 1.98
C ALA A 61 -10.98 10.72 3.47
N VAL A 62 -9.98 11.53 3.84
CA VAL A 62 -9.51 11.69 5.22
C VAL A 62 -9.40 13.15 5.60
N SER A 63 -9.51 13.43 6.89
CA SER A 63 -9.32 14.75 7.48
C SER A 63 -8.09 14.76 8.38
N ILE A 64 -7.34 15.86 8.33
CA ILE A 64 -6.15 16.04 9.16
C ILE A 64 -6.57 16.51 10.57
N ILE A 65 -6.14 15.81 11.62
CA ILE A 65 -6.53 16.13 13.00
C ILE A 65 -5.58 17.10 13.72
N LYS A 66 -4.39 17.38 13.17
CA LYS A 66 -3.38 18.29 13.74
C LYS A 66 -2.69 19.12 12.65
N ASP A 67 -2.20 20.30 12.99
CA ASP A 67 -1.36 21.08 12.07
C ASP A 67 -0.05 20.35 11.77
N LEU A 68 0.20 20.03 10.50
CA LEU A 68 1.39 19.31 10.04
C LEU A 68 2.24 20.20 9.12
N PRO A 69 3.47 20.58 9.50
CA PRO A 69 4.37 21.30 8.61
C PRO A 69 4.85 20.37 7.49
N VAL A 70 4.61 20.75 6.24
CA VAL A 70 5.01 19.96 5.08
C VAL A 70 6.45 20.31 4.71
N LYS A 71 7.34 19.32 4.84
CA LYS A 71 8.74 19.46 4.40
C LYS A 71 8.77 19.66 2.88
N GLY A 72 9.54 20.65 2.41
CA GLY A 72 9.76 20.91 0.99
C GLY A 72 8.67 21.70 0.26
N ALA A 73 7.48 21.87 0.84
CA ALA A 73 6.39 22.63 0.20
C ALA A 73 6.19 24.05 0.78
N GLY A 74 6.85 24.37 1.90
CA GLY A 74 6.81 25.71 2.50
C GLY A 74 5.48 26.10 3.13
N PHE A 75 4.51 25.18 3.21
CA PHE A 75 3.22 25.40 3.86
C PHE A 75 2.94 24.40 4.98
N THR A 76 2.00 24.73 5.85
CA THR A 76 1.48 23.83 6.90
C THR A 76 0.13 23.30 6.45
N ALA A 77 -0.03 21.99 6.41
CA ALA A 77 -1.33 21.37 6.23
C ALA A 77 -2.11 21.56 7.55
N LYS A 78 -3.15 22.40 7.49
CA LYS A 78 -3.90 22.80 8.69
C LYS A 78 -4.86 21.71 9.16
N GLN A 79 -5.11 21.66 10.46
CA GLN A 79 -6.15 20.86 11.05
C GLN A 79 -7.50 21.14 10.35
N GLY A 80 -8.25 20.08 10.07
CA GLY A 80 -9.52 20.15 9.33
C GLY A 80 -9.37 20.11 7.81
N THR A 81 -8.15 20.20 7.27
CA THR A 81 -7.93 20.04 5.82
C THR A 81 -8.38 18.64 5.39
N THR A 82 -9.22 18.59 4.36
CA THR A 82 -9.71 17.33 3.77
C THR A 82 -8.81 16.91 2.61
N VAL A 83 -8.36 15.67 2.65
CA VAL A 83 -7.57 15.03 1.60
C VAL A 83 -8.44 13.95 0.97
N LYS A 84 -8.74 14.13 -0.31
CA LYS A 84 -9.60 13.20 -1.08
C LYS A 84 -8.75 12.31 -1.96
N ASN A 85 -9.25 11.12 -2.28
CA ASN A 85 -8.63 10.18 -3.20
C ASN A 85 -7.22 9.81 -2.75
N ILE A 86 -7.13 9.30 -1.50
CA ILE A 86 -5.86 8.87 -0.92
C ILE A 86 -5.32 7.63 -1.63
N ARG A 87 -4.00 7.49 -1.67
CA ARG A 87 -3.32 6.31 -2.18
C ARG A 87 -2.54 5.64 -1.06
N MET A 88 -2.61 4.32 -1.02
CA MET A 88 -1.81 3.52 -0.10
C MET A 88 -0.35 3.53 -0.55
N VAL A 89 0.56 3.51 0.42
CA VAL A 89 1.99 3.32 0.14
C VAL A 89 2.27 1.83 0.23
N LEU A 90 2.82 1.26 -0.84
CA LEU A 90 3.26 -0.14 -0.83
C LEU A 90 4.38 -0.29 0.20
N ASP A 91 4.30 -1.32 1.04
CA ASP A 91 5.26 -1.64 2.11
C ASP A 91 5.38 -0.61 3.26
N ASP A 92 4.41 0.31 3.41
CA ASP A 92 4.37 1.22 4.57
C ASP A 92 2.93 1.53 5.03
N ALA A 93 2.45 0.81 6.05
CA ALA A 93 1.15 1.09 6.66
C ALA A 93 1.09 2.32 7.59
N THR A 94 2.21 3.01 7.81
CA THR A 94 2.24 4.23 8.64
C THR A 94 2.03 5.50 7.83
N HIS A 95 2.15 5.43 6.49
CA HIS A 95 1.98 6.57 5.60
C HIS A 95 0.94 6.30 4.51
N ILE A 96 0.25 7.37 4.13
CA ILE A 96 -0.54 7.42 2.90
C ILE A 96 -0.07 8.57 2.03
N GLN A 97 -0.30 8.46 0.74
CA GLN A 97 -0.08 9.54 -0.21
C GLN A 97 -1.40 10.29 -0.46
N GLY A 98 -1.33 11.61 -0.38
CA GLY A 98 -2.48 12.48 -0.57
C GLY A 98 -2.12 13.78 -1.28
N ARG A 99 -3.13 14.48 -1.80
CA ARG A 99 -2.95 15.79 -2.44
C ARG A 99 -3.49 16.90 -1.54
N VAL A 100 -2.64 17.85 -1.19
CA VAL A 100 -3.00 19.07 -0.44
C VAL A 100 -2.47 20.27 -1.19
N ASN A 101 -3.33 21.27 -1.44
CA ASN A 101 -2.98 22.48 -2.20
C ASN A 101 -2.33 22.20 -3.58
N GLY A 102 -2.75 21.11 -4.25
CA GLY A 102 -2.20 20.70 -5.55
C GLY A 102 -0.88 19.92 -5.48
N THR A 103 -0.20 19.91 -4.33
CA THR A 103 1.04 19.16 -4.11
C THR A 103 0.75 17.75 -3.59
N MET A 104 1.46 16.75 -4.13
CA MET A 104 1.41 15.38 -3.64
C MET A 104 2.37 15.23 -2.46
N ILE A 105 1.86 14.75 -1.32
CA ILE A 105 2.59 14.66 -0.06
C ILE A 105 2.34 13.31 0.62
N PHE A 106 3.28 12.89 1.45
CA PHE A 106 3.12 11.74 2.34
C PHE A 106 2.62 12.21 3.71
N LEU A 107 1.57 11.57 4.20
CA LEU A 107 0.90 11.90 5.46
C LEU A 107 0.94 10.69 6.38
N LYS A 108 1.31 10.91 7.64
CA LYS A 108 1.32 9.84 8.65
C LYS A 108 -0.11 9.56 9.12
N THR A 109 -0.50 8.30 9.14
CA THR A 109 -1.87 7.84 9.38
C THR A 109 -2.37 8.11 10.80
N ASP A 110 -1.45 8.17 11.78
CA ASP A 110 -1.69 8.60 13.17
C ASP A 110 -2.32 9.99 13.31
N PHE A 111 -2.23 10.84 12.27
CA PHE A 111 -2.76 12.20 12.28
C PHE A 111 -3.92 12.41 11.30
N LEU A 112 -4.52 11.30 10.85
CA LEU A 112 -5.63 11.29 9.93
C LEU A 112 -6.87 10.68 10.59
N LYS A 113 -8.03 11.14 10.13
CA LYS A 113 -9.33 10.58 10.49
C LYS A 113 -10.13 10.34 9.22
N LYS A 114 -10.62 9.11 9.03
CA LYS A 114 -11.54 8.77 7.93
C LYS A 114 -12.81 9.63 8.02
N LEU A 115 -13.24 10.15 6.87
CA LEU A 115 -14.46 10.94 6.72
C LEU A 115 -15.67 10.07 6.40
#